data_AF-K8F2P3-F1
#
_entry.id   AF-K8F2P3-F1
#
_cell.length_a   1.000
_cell.length_b   1.000
_cell.length_c   1.000
_cell.angle_alpha   90.00
_cell.angle_beta   90.00
_cell.angle_gamma   90.00
#
_symmetry.space_group_name_H-M   'P 1'
#
loop_
_entity.id
_entity.type
_entity.pdbx_description
1 polymer ?
#
loop_
_entity_poly.entity_id
_entity_poly.type
_entity_poly.pdbx_seq_one_letter_code
_entity_poly.pdbx_strand_id
1 'polypeptide(L)'
;MTMGKEEEKQQQQQHIPWRPRDFSSVKNHPLSGITFAQWYRLVRKYRGDIEYFRYFPRLVFLTVMSMFNALFACVEMVCYGSAISKTIVDDDPVIIVGHPRTGTTHLHNLLTLDEDSFYTCTTFDVGFPSSFLLFPKRVREMLKTIMDDTRPMDNMRLAHDSPQEDEVATNQLSSCLASPYAPLMFPKLEEKFRPFYRLDGEDEEYPCKLEDARIWRDNFWYFVQKVTYAAESSRKKDDAPKKKRRRLVLKSPVHMARIKLLARMFPKAQFLVCHRHPYETFQSAANMADKYYWSCFLQAPRNREEIEEFIFRQGEILHDAYEKDLKDIDDLTPRVMEIPFKELDEKPLQTLEKIYNKFEFKPRKEKYKGSDAETKAKAYIESSALKNFKKNAFAADLSRATKREINRRWRTWFRLFDYTKF
;
A
#
# COMPACT_ATOMS: atom_id res chain seq x y z
N MET A 1 37.63 7.44 -35.97
CA MET A 1 37.61 6.77 -34.65
C MET A 1 36.94 7.65 -33.56
N THR A 2 35.97 8.49 -33.92
CA THR A 2 35.41 9.51 -33.00
C THR A 2 33.90 9.41 -32.80
N MET A 3 33.22 8.43 -33.39
CA MET A 3 31.78 8.19 -33.18
C MET A 3 31.47 7.25 -32.01
N GLY A 4 32.38 6.37 -31.60
CA GLY A 4 32.11 5.39 -30.53
C GLY A 4 32.06 5.98 -29.12
N LYS A 5 32.72 7.12 -28.88
CA LYS A 5 32.75 7.77 -27.55
C LYS A 5 31.55 8.70 -27.29
N GLU A 6 30.86 9.17 -28.33
CA GLU A 6 29.63 9.95 -28.16
C GLU A 6 28.42 9.03 -27.95
N GLU A 7 28.38 7.84 -28.54
CA GLU A 7 27.35 6.83 -28.25
C GLU A 7 27.51 6.23 -26.83
N GLU A 8 28.74 5.96 -26.37
CA GLU A 8 28.99 5.58 -24.97
C GLU A 8 28.68 6.72 -23.97
N LYS A 9 28.87 7.99 -24.36
CA LYS A 9 28.45 9.14 -23.53
C LYS A 9 26.95 9.41 -23.58
N GLN A 10 26.26 9.08 -24.67
CA GLN A 10 24.80 9.10 -24.74
C GLN A 10 24.17 7.93 -23.97
N GLN A 11 24.92 6.84 -23.76
CA GLN A 11 24.58 5.75 -22.84
C GLN A 11 24.88 6.07 -21.37
N GLN A 12 25.64 7.13 -21.05
CA GLN A 12 25.61 7.77 -19.72
C GLN A 12 24.34 8.60 -19.56
N GLN A 13 23.20 7.91 -19.68
CA GLN A 13 21.89 8.50 -19.87
C GLN A 13 21.30 8.89 -18.50
N GLN A 14 21.76 10.01 -17.92
CA GLN A 14 21.28 10.67 -16.69
C GLN A 14 20.20 9.87 -15.95
N HIS A 15 20.70 8.96 -15.13
CA HIS A 15 19.97 7.78 -14.66
C HIS A 15 19.22 8.06 -13.35
N ILE A 16 18.06 7.40 -13.18
CA ILE A 16 17.44 7.21 -11.86
C ILE A 16 18.51 6.58 -10.94
N PRO A 17 18.64 7.05 -9.69
CA PRO A 17 19.67 6.53 -8.79
C PRO A 17 19.53 5.01 -8.63
N TRP A 18 20.65 4.28 -8.70
CA TRP A 18 20.76 2.85 -8.45
C TRP A 18 21.98 2.62 -7.56
N ARG A 19 21.74 2.44 -6.26
CA ARG A 19 22.82 2.35 -5.26
C ARG A 19 22.60 1.13 -4.39
N PRO A 20 23.25 -0.01 -4.70
CA PRO A 20 23.20 -1.19 -3.84
C PRO A 20 23.62 -0.81 -2.41
N ARG A 21 22.74 -1.07 -1.43
CA ARG A 21 22.92 -0.67 -0.02
C ARG A 21 22.13 -1.57 0.92
N ASP A 22 22.23 -1.30 2.22
CA ASP A 22 21.37 -1.83 3.28
C ASP A 22 21.31 -3.36 3.40
N PHE A 23 22.33 -4.10 2.95
CA PHE A 23 22.37 -5.57 3.03
C PHE A 23 22.28 -6.11 4.47
N SER A 24 22.80 -5.35 5.44
CA SER A 24 22.74 -5.67 6.87
C SER A 24 21.54 -5.02 7.58
N SER A 25 20.74 -4.20 6.89
CA SER A 25 19.61 -3.51 7.52
C SER A 25 18.51 -4.50 7.91
N VAL A 26 18.08 -4.39 9.17
CA VAL A 26 16.97 -5.14 9.76
C VAL A 26 15.78 -4.24 10.09
N LYS A 27 15.97 -2.92 10.06
CA LYS A 27 14.94 -1.94 10.42
C LYS A 27 13.83 -1.91 9.38
N ASN A 28 12.59 -1.76 9.84
CA ASN A 28 11.40 -1.55 9.02
C ASN A 28 11.17 -2.61 7.92
N HIS A 29 11.72 -3.83 8.09
CA HIS A 29 11.51 -4.89 7.11
C HIS A 29 10.01 -5.26 7.06
N PRO A 30 9.39 -5.40 5.86
CA PRO A 30 7.97 -5.72 5.71
C PRO A 30 7.50 -7.05 6.32
N LEU A 31 8.44 -7.86 6.80
CA LEU A 31 8.19 -9.19 7.38
C LEU A 31 8.54 -9.25 8.87
N SER A 32 8.75 -8.10 9.52
CA SER A 32 9.15 -8.07 10.94
C SER A 32 8.11 -8.72 11.87
N GLY A 33 6.83 -8.75 11.49
CA GLY A 33 5.74 -9.38 12.24
C GLY A 33 5.33 -10.77 11.76
N ILE A 34 6.07 -11.38 10.84
CA ILE A 34 5.77 -12.73 10.35
C ILE A 34 5.89 -13.74 11.50
N THR A 35 5.04 -14.76 11.54
CA THR A 35 5.14 -15.85 12.52
C THR A 35 6.04 -16.98 12.02
N PHE A 36 6.56 -17.82 12.91
CA PHE A 36 7.48 -18.91 12.54
C PHE A 36 6.90 -19.85 11.48
N ALA A 37 5.62 -20.22 11.58
CA ALA A 37 4.98 -21.08 10.58
C ALA A 37 4.90 -20.41 9.20
N GLN A 38 4.58 -19.11 9.15
CA GLN A 38 4.55 -18.33 7.91
C GLN A 38 5.97 -18.18 7.34
N TRP A 39 6.94 -17.83 8.18
CA TRP A 39 8.35 -17.71 7.80
C TRP A 39 8.91 -19.02 7.25
N TYR A 40 8.65 -20.13 7.92
CA TYR A 40 9.06 -21.46 7.47
C TYR A 40 8.48 -21.81 6.10
N ARG A 41 7.19 -21.52 5.85
CA ARG A 41 6.57 -21.76 4.53
C ARG A 41 7.23 -20.93 3.44
N LEU A 42 7.51 -19.65 3.71
CA LEU A 42 8.21 -18.75 2.78
C LEU A 42 9.62 -19.29 2.47
N VAL A 43 10.43 -19.55 3.49
CA VAL A 43 11.80 -20.06 3.33
C VAL A 43 11.79 -21.40 2.61
N ARG A 44 10.88 -22.31 2.94
CA ARG A 44 10.77 -23.62 2.26
C ARG A 44 10.41 -23.46 0.79
N LYS A 45 9.46 -22.56 0.46
CA LYS A 45 9.00 -22.31 -0.92
C LYS A 45 10.11 -21.71 -1.78
N TYR A 46 10.85 -20.74 -1.24
CA TYR A 46 11.85 -19.95 -1.97
C TYR A 46 13.30 -20.28 -1.58
N ARG A 47 13.55 -21.47 -1.02
CA ARG A 47 14.88 -21.88 -0.52
C ARG A 47 16.00 -21.78 -1.55
N GLY A 48 15.69 -21.94 -2.83
CA GLY A 48 16.67 -21.83 -3.92
C GLY A 48 16.91 -20.39 -4.39
N ASP A 49 16.05 -19.46 -3.99
CA ASP A 49 16.04 -18.07 -4.45
C ASP A 49 16.65 -17.10 -3.43
N ILE A 50 16.70 -17.49 -2.15
CA ILE A 50 17.25 -16.69 -1.04
C ILE A 50 18.77 -16.61 -1.12
N GLU A 51 19.31 -15.40 -1.06
CA GLU A 51 20.76 -15.14 -1.03
C GLU A 51 21.28 -15.14 0.43
N TYR A 52 21.42 -16.33 1.01
CA TYR A 52 21.71 -16.54 2.43
C TYR A 52 22.93 -15.77 2.96
N PHE A 53 24.05 -15.81 2.24
CA PHE A 53 25.28 -15.14 2.68
C PHE A 53 25.15 -13.62 2.64
N ARG A 54 24.48 -13.08 1.61
CA ARG A 54 24.32 -11.64 1.41
C ARG A 54 23.40 -11.02 2.46
N TYR A 55 22.32 -11.72 2.81
CA TYR A 55 21.29 -11.24 3.73
C TYR A 55 21.30 -11.95 5.09
N PHE A 56 22.44 -12.55 5.48
CA PHE A 56 22.55 -13.35 6.71
C PHE A 56 22.03 -12.62 7.97
N PRO A 57 22.43 -11.36 8.27
CA PRO A 57 21.93 -10.65 9.45
C PRO A 57 20.40 -10.50 9.47
N ARG A 58 19.82 -10.21 8.30
CA ARG A 58 18.38 -10.06 8.09
C ARG A 58 17.64 -11.38 8.28
N LEU A 59 18.18 -12.47 7.72
CA LEU A 59 17.58 -13.80 7.86
C LEU A 59 17.58 -14.28 9.32
N VAL A 60 18.67 -14.05 10.05
CA VAL A 60 18.75 -14.34 11.49
C VAL A 60 17.72 -13.51 12.25
N PHE A 61 17.67 -12.20 12.01
CA PHE A 61 16.70 -11.30 12.64
C PHE A 61 15.25 -11.75 12.41
N LEU A 62 14.86 -12.00 11.15
CA LEU A 62 13.52 -12.44 10.80
C LEU A 62 13.18 -13.80 11.42
N THR A 63 14.14 -14.73 11.44
CA THR A 63 13.94 -16.05 12.07
C THR A 63 13.67 -15.92 13.57
N VAL A 64 14.49 -15.14 14.29
CA VAL A 64 14.32 -14.91 15.73
C VAL A 64 13.00 -14.19 16.01
N MET A 65 12.69 -13.10 15.29
CA MET A 65 11.43 -12.38 15.45
C MET A 65 10.23 -13.28 15.18
N SER A 66 10.31 -14.16 14.18
CA SER A 66 9.21 -15.06 13.83
C SER A 66 8.83 -16.03 14.96
N MET A 67 9.80 -16.45 15.77
CA MET A 67 9.55 -17.30 16.94
C MET A 67 8.81 -16.54 18.05
N PHE A 68 9.23 -15.31 18.35
CA PHE A 68 8.53 -14.45 19.32
C PHE A 68 7.11 -14.11 18.84
N ASN A 69 6.96 -13.75 17.57
CA ASN A 69 5.66 -13.45 16.96
C ASN A 69 4.73 -14.67 16.98
N ALA A 70 5.24 -15.89 16.84
CA ALA A 70 4.44 -17.11 16.93
C ALA A 70 3.84 -17.29 18.33
N LEU A 71 4.61 -17.02 19.40
CA LEU A 71 4.10 -17.07 20.76
C LEU A 71 2.94 -16.08 20.96
N PHE A 72 3.13 -14.82 20.54
CA PHE A 72 2.07 -13.81 20.62
C PHE A 72 0.87 -14.15 19.75
N ALA A 73 1.07 -14.69 18.55
CA ALA A 73 -0.03 -15.10 17.67
C ALA A 73 -0.88 -16.22 18.31
N CYS A 74 -0.24 -17.19 18.98
CA CYS A 74 -0.96 -18.24 19.71
C CYS A 74 -1.81 -17.65 20.85
N VAL A 75 -1.25 -16.74 21.65
CA VAL A 75 -1.99 -16.10 22.74
C VAL A 75 -3.17 -15.28 22.20
N GLU A 76 -2.97 -14.52 21.12
CA GLU A 76 -4.05 -13.74 20.49
C GLU A 76 -5.14 -14.64 19.93
N MET A 77 -4.77 -15.73 19.26
CA MET A 77 -5.73 -16.70 18.72
C MET A 77 -6.62 -17.28 19.82
N VAL A 78 -6.05 -17.62 20.98
CA VAL A 78 -6.81 -18.12 22.13
C VAL A 78 -7.71 -17.04 22.73
N CYS A 79 -7.19 -15.82 22.94
CA CYS A 79 -7.94 -14.74 23.59
C CYS A 79 -9.02 -14.11 22.71
N TYR A 80 -8.76 -13.98 21.40
CA TYR A 80 -9.57 -13.15 20.50
C TYR A 80 -10.05 -13.89 19.25
N GLY A 81 -9.55 -15.08 18.93
CA GLY A 81 -9.87 -15.78 17.67
C GLY A 81 -11.37 -15.97 17.42
N SER A 82 -12.11 -16.37 18.47
CA SER A 82 -13.58 -16.50 18.39
C SER A 82 -14.26 -15.16 18.12
N ALA A 83 -13.82 -14.09 18.79
CA ALA A 83 -14.39 -12.75 18.62
C ALA A 83 -14.10 -12.16 17.23
N ILE A 84 -12.87 -12.34 16.73
CA ILE A 84 -12.49 -11.95 15.36
C ILE A 84 -13.35 -12.68 14.34
N SER A 85 -13.48 -14.01 14.44
CA SER A 85 -14.25 -14.81 13.46
C SER A 85 -15.73 -14.43 13.38
N LYS A 86 -16.29 -13.94 14.49
CA LYS A 86 -17.69 -13.50 14.61
C LYS A 86 -17.89 -12.02 14.29
N THR A 87 -16.81 -11.28 14.03
CA THR A 87 -16.89 -9.85 13.73
C THR A 87 -17.56 -9.66 12.38
N ILE A 88 -18.63 -8.88 12.38
CA ILE A 88 -19.37 -8.50 11.18
C ILE A 88 -18.65 -7.29 10.58
N VAL A 89 -18.27 -7.39 9.32
CA VAL A 89 -17.67 -6.30 8.57
C VAL A 89 -18.75 -5.69 7.69
N ASP A 90 -18.92 -4.37 7.79
CA ASP A 90 -19.88 -3.65 6.96
C ASP A 90 -19.49 -3.68 5.46
N ASP A 91 -20.50 -3.64 4.60
CA ASP A 91 -20.35 -3.77 3.15
C ASP A 91 -20.01 -2.47 2.41
N ASP A 92 -19.75 -1.37 3.14
CA ASP A 92 -19.54 -0.02 2.61
C ASP A 92 -18.17 0.61 2.97
N PRO A 93 -17.03 -0.10 2.84
CA PRO A 93 -15.74 0.53 3.05
C PRO A 93 -15.48 1.66 2.04
N VAL A 94 -14.64 2.60 2.42
CA VAL A 94 -14.01 3.56 1.50
C VAL A 94 -12.65 3.01 1.12
N ILE A 95 -12.43 2.76 -0.17
CA ILE A 95 -11.22 2.11 -0.67
C ILE A 95 -10.43 3.11 -1.51
N ILE A 96 -9.26 3.49 -1.02
CA ILE A 96 -8.34 4.39 -1.74
C ILE A 96 -7.45 3.53 -2.63
N VAL A 97 -7.48 3.82 -3.93
CA VAL A 97 -6.73 3.09 -4.96
C VAL A 97 -5.93 4.05 -5.82
N GLY A 98 -5.00 3.51 -6.60
CA GLY A 98 -4.10 4.29 -7.46
C GLY A 98 -2.68 3.74 -7.40
N HIS A 99 -1.94 3.91 -8.48
CA HIS A 99 -0.53 3.52 -8.54
C HIS A 99 0.27 4.15 -7.39
N PRO A 100 1.35 3.52 -6.87
CA PRO A 100 2.22 4.19 -5.91
C PRO A 100 2.66 5.56 -6.42
N ARG A 101 2.84 6.51 -5.51
CA ARG A 101 3.29 7.89 -5.79
C ARG A 101 2.26 8.81 -6.46
N THR A 102 0.99 8.43 -6.49
CA THR A 102 -0.14 9.26 -6.96
C THR A 102 -0.83 10.08 -5.85
N GLY A 103 -0.31 10.05 -4.62
CA GLY A 103 -0.88 10.79 -3.48
C GLY A 103 -1.83 9.99 -2.58
N THR A 104 -2.02 8.70 -2.85
CA THR A 104 -2.89 7.81 -2.06
C THR A 104 -2.60 7.83 -0.55
N THR A 105 -1.33 7.88 -0.12
CA THR A 105 -1.02 8.01 1.33
C THR A 105 -1.44 9.37 1.89
N HIS A 106 -1.28 10.45 1.13
CA HIS A 106 -1.69 11.77 1.63
C HIS A 106 -3.21 11.82 1.84
N LEU A 107 -3.97 11.30 0.88
CA LEU A 107 -5.42 11.18 0.99
C LEU A 107 -5.83 10.28 2.15
N HIS A 108 -5.16 9.12 2.33
CA HIS A 108 -5.45 8.18 3.41
C HIS A 108 -5.28 8.85 4.77
N ASN A 109 -4.14 9.52 4.99
CA ASN A 109 -3.88 10.26 6.22
C ASN A 109 -4.95 11.33 6.47
N LEU A 110 -5.28 12.13 5.46
CA LEU A 110 -6.26 13.21 5.58
C LEU A 110 -7.67 12.69 5.94
N LEU A 111 -8.12 11.65 5.25
CA LEU A 111 -9.47 11.10 5.43
C LEU A 111 -9.63 10.48 6.83
N THR A 112 -8.62 9.77 7.31
CA THR A 112 -8.69 9.04 8.59
C THR A 112 -8.46 9.91 9.83
N LEU A 113 -8.21 11.22 9.66
CA LEU A 113 -8.23 12.18 10.78
C LEU A 113 -9.64 12.31 11.38
N ASP A 114 -10.68 12.04 10.58
CA ASP A 114 -12.06 11.95 11.04
C ASP A 114 -12.34 10.58 11.68
N GLU A 115 -11.77 10.36 12.86
CA GLU A 115 -11.93 9.13 13.65
C GLU A 115 -13.38 8.89 14.13
N ASP A 116 -14.26 9.89 14.02
CA ASP A 116 -15.68 9.77 14.33
C ASP A 116 -16.46 9.14 13.17
N SER A 117 -15.99 9.32 11.92
CA SER A 117 -16.59 8.74 10.72
C SER A 117 -15.85 7.50 10.21
N PHE A 118 -14.55 7.38 10.47
CA PHE A 118 -13.70 6.37 9.84
C PHE A 118 -12.83 5.61 10.83
N TYR A 119 -12.43 4.41 10.44
CA TYR A 119 -11.33 3.67 11.04
C TYR A 119 -10.51 2.97 9.96
N THR A 120 -9.25 2.66 10.25
CA THR A 120 -8.30 2.04 9.31
C THR A 120 -7.33 1.16 10.08
N CYS A 121 -6.61 0.29 9.38
CA CYS A 121 -5.40 -0.30 9.92
C CYS A 121 -4.27 0.74 10.03
N THR A 122 -3.43 0.56 11.05
CA THR A 122 -2.24 1.39 11.31
C THR A 122 -0.96 0.65 10.94
N THR A 123 0.16 1.38 10.93
CA THR A 123 1.49 0.80 10.69
C THR A 123 1.80 -0.33 11.67
N PHE A 124 1.40 -0.22 12.94
CA PHE A 124 1.57 -1.29 13.90
C PHE A 124 0.71 -2.51 13.58
N ASP A 125 -0.55 -2.30 13.17
CA ASP A 125 -1.47 -3.40 12.86
C ASP A 125 -0.99 -4.23 11.66
N VAL A 126 -0.52 -3.56 10.61
CA VAL A 126 0.03 -4.28 9.44
C VAL A 126 1.45 -4.79 9.69
N GLY A 127 2.18 -4.18 10.62
CA GLY A 127 3.52 -4.60 11.02
C GLY A 127 3.50 -5.88 11.85
N PHE A 128 2.45 -6.11 12.64
CA PHE A 128 2.26 -7.29 13.50
C PHE A 128 0.85 -7.91 13.30
N PRO A 129 0.52 -8.33 12.06
CA PRO A 129 -0.87 -8.67 11.69
C PRO A 129 -1.40 -9.89 12.44
N SER A 130 -0.51 -10.76 12.95
CA SER A 130 -0.87 -11.97 13.70
C SER A 130 -1.06 -11.75 15.21
N SER A 131 -0.70 -10.57 15.76
CA SER A 131 -0.64 -10.37 17.22
C SER A 131 -0.96 -8.97 17.72
N PHE A 132 -1.31 -8.01 16.84
CA PHE A 132 -1.48 -6.62 17.25
C PHE A 132 -2.53 -6.36 18.35
N LEU A 133 -3.55 -7.21 18.53
CA LEU A 133 -4.59 -7.02 19.56
C LEU A 133 -4.05 -7.22 20.97
N LEU A 134 -2.96 -7.99 21.14
CA LEU A 134 -2.36 -8.23 22.46
C LEU A 134 -1.67 -7.01 23.05
N PHE A 135 -1.28 -6.05 22.22
CA PHE A 135 -0.47 -4.92 22.64
C PHE A 135 -1.36 -3.72 22.95
N PRO A 136 -1.53 -3.36 24.24
CA PRO A 136 -2.28 -2.17 24.62
C PRO A 136 -1.62 -0.92 24.04
N LYS A 137 -2.40 0.17 23.87
CA LYS A 137 -1.90 1.43 23.31
C LYS A 137 -0.57 1.91 23.94
N ARG A 138 -0.44 1.77 25.27
CA ARG A 138 0.80 2.14 26.00
C ARG A 138 2.04 1.34 25.59
N VAL A 139 1.89 0.04 25.29
CA VAL A 139 3.00 -0.81 24.83
C VAL A 139 3.34 -0.48 23.38
N ARG A 140 2.34 -0.18 22.54
CA ARG A 140 2.56 0.30 21.17
C ARG A 140 3.34 1.63 21.17
N GLU A 141 3.06 2.53 22.12
CA GLU A 141 3.77 3.79 22.27
C GLU A 141 5.24 3.64 22.70
N MET A 142 5.59 2.58 23.44
CA MET A 142 6.99 2.28 23.81
C MET A 142 7.84 1.81 22.62
N LEU A 143 7.21 1.32 21.54
CA LEU A 143 7.91 0.90 20.33
C LEU A 143 8.36 2.07 19.44
N LYS A 144 8.01 3.31 19.80
CA LYS A 144 8.49 4.54 19.12
C LYS A 144 10.02 4.61 19.03
N THR A 145 10.75 4.07 19.98
CA THR A 145 12.23 4.13 20.02
C THR A 145 12.90 3.19 19.00
N ILE A 146 12.16 2.21 18.44
CA ILE A 146 12.71 1.18 17.56
C ILE A 146 12.45 1.50 16.07
N MET A 147 11.40 2.28 15.79
CA MET A 147 11.01 2.69 14.43
C MET A 147 11.58 4.07 14.09
N ASP A 148 11.91 4.30 12.83
CA ASP A 148 12.31 5.63 12.37
C ASP A 148 11.07 6.53 12.24
N ASP A 149 11.17 7.82 12.59
CA ASP A 149 10.03 8.76 12.60
C ASP A 149 9.46 9.08 11.21
N THR A 150 10.22 8.78 10.15
CA THR A 150 9.85 9.02 8.76
C THR A 150 10.14 7.81 7.87
N ARG A 151 9.33 7.66 6.83
CA ARG A 151 9.50 6.64 5.81
C ARG A 151 10.72 6.96 4.93
N PRO A 152 11.66 6.03 4.73
CA PRO A 152 12.89 6.29 3.96
C PRO A 152 12.63 6.63 2.48
N MET A 153 11.54 6.14 1.91
CA MET A 153 11.17 6.36 0.50
C MET A 153 10.66 7.78 0.20
N ASP A 154 9.95 8.39 1.15
CA ASP A 154 9.18 9.59 0.87
C ASP A 154 9.07 10.60 1.99
N ASN A 155 9.77 10.39 3.10
CA ASN A 155 9.79 11.30 4.25
C ASN A 155 8.40 11.59 4.85
N MET A 156 7.37 10.81 4.51
CA MET A 156 6.10 10.87 5.22
C MET A 156 6.31 10.34 6.64
N ARG A 157 5.58 10.90 7.61
CA ARG A 157 5.63 10.44 8.99
C ARG A 157 5.32 8.95 9.06
N LEU A 158 6.26 8.17 9.60
CA LEU A 158 6.10 6.75 9.89
C LEU A 158 5.88 6.63 11.40
N ALA A 159 4.62 6.77 11.81
CA ALA A 159 4.27 6.56 13.20
C ALA A 159 3.54 5.22 13.34
N HIS A 160 3.74 4.53 14.46
CA HIS A 160 3.07 3.27 14.77
C HIS A 160 1.54 3.34 14.61
N ASP A 161 0.94 4.50 14.85
CA ASP A 161 -0.49 4.83 14.74
C ASP A 161 -0.88 5.45 13.39
N SER A 162 0.06 5.67 12.47
CA SER A 162 -0.25 6.21 11.14
C SER A 162 -0.96 5.17 10.27
N PRO A 163 -1.96 5.59 9.46
CA PRO A 163 -2.64 4.73 8.49
C PRO A 163 -1.66 4.02 7.56
N GLN A 164 -1.94 2.75 7.24
CA GLN A 164 -1.04 1.96 6.41
C GLN A 164 -1.75 1.07 5.39
N GLU A 165 -0.99 0.59 4.42
CA GLU A 165 -1.45 -0.33 3.38
C GLU A 165 -1.80 -1.72 3.93
N ASP A 166 -3.05 -2.13 3.74
CA ASP A 166 -3.57 -3.42 4.22
C ASP A 166 -2.91 -4.62 3.52
N GLU A 167 -2.42 -4.46 2.28
CA GLU A 167 -1.70 -5.51 1.56
C GLU A 167 -0.38 -5.89 2.25
N VAL A 168 0.22 -5.00 3.06
CA VAL A 168 1.42 -5.32 3.86
C VAL A 168 1.10 -6.42 4.90
N ALA A 169 -0.09 -6.37 5.50
CA ALA A 169 -0.56 -7.40 6.41
C ALA A 169 -0.88 -8.69 5.65
N THR A 170 -1.66 -8.59 4.58
CA THR A 170 -2.11 -9.75 3.78
C THR A 170 -0.93 -10.52 3.18
N ASN A 171 0.11 -9.82 2.73
CA ASN A 171 1.35 -10.43 2.24
C ASN A 171 2.03 -11.27 3.33
N GLN A 172 2.15 -10.77 4.56
CA GLN A 172 2.74 -11.52 5.68
C GLN A 172 1.86 -12.71 6.10
N LEU A 173 0.55 -12.49 6.24
CA LEU A 173 -0.41 -13.51 6.66
C LEU A 173 -0.44 -14.69 5.68
N SER A 174 -0.36 -14.40 4.37
CA SER A 174 -0.26 -15.39 3.30
C SER A 174 1.14 -15.99 3.13
N SER A 175 2.11 -15.69 4.00
CA SER A 175 3.50 -16.16 3.89
C SER A 175 4.21 -15.75 2.58
N CYS A 176 3.82 -14.60 2.00
CA CYS A 176 4.27 -14.12 0.69
C CYS A 176 4.02 -15.11 -0.45
N LEU A 177 2.93 -15.88 -0.37
CA LEU A 177 2.58 -16.89 -1.37
C LEU A 177 1.54 -16.40 -2.38
N ALA A 178 0.72 -15.41 -2.02
CA ALA A 178 -0.42 -14.97 -2.83
C ALA A 178 -0.56 -13.44 -2.85
N SER A 179 0.55 -12.70 -2.92
CA SER A 179 0.55 -11.23 -2.93
C SER A 179 1.52 -10.67 -3.97
N PRO A 180 1.13 -9.61 -4.70
CA PRO A 180 2.01 -8.87 -5.61
C PRO A 180 3.07 -8.04 -4.86
N TYR A 181 3.15 -8.09 -3.52
CA TYR A 181 4.23 -7.48 -2.74
C TYR A 181 5.42 -8.41 -2.53
N ALA A 182 5.26 -9.71 -2.84
CA ALA A 182 6.36 -10.68 -2.78
C ALA A 182 7.61 -10.31 -3.63
N PRO A 183 7.50 -9.64 -4.79
CA PRO A 183 8.66 -9.13 -5.55
C PRO A 183 9.56 -8.16 -4.77
N LEU A 184 9.06 -7.53 -3.69
CA LEU A 184 9.89 -6.71 -2.80
C LEU A 184 10.95 -7.53 -2.04
N MET A 185 10.72 -8.83 -1.87
CA MET A 185 11.69 -9.77 -1.30
C MET A 185 12.41 -10.56 -2.39
N PHE A 186 11.71 -10.88 -3.49
CA PHE A 186 12.16 -11.77 -4.57
C PHE A 186 12.03 -11.11 -5.95
N PRO A 187 12.81 -10.07 -6.26
CA PRO A 187 12.67 -9.31 -7.51
C PRO A 187 12.89 -10.17 -8.77
N LYS A 188 13.77 -11.19 -8.73
CA LYS A 188 14.01 -12.06 -9.89
C LYS A 188 12.84 -12.98 -10.22
N LEU A 189 11.85 -13.07 -9.33
CA LEU A 189 10.65 -13.89 -9.45
C LEU A 189 9.40 -13.07 -9.77
N GLU A 190 9.51 -11.77 -10.03
CA GLU A 190 8.40 -10.82 -10.18
C GLU A 190 7.26 -11.36 -11.06
N GLU A 191 7.59 -11.95 -12.20
CA GLU A 191 6.60 -12.47 -13.16
C GLU A 191 5.64 -13.49 -12.55
N LYS A 192 6.13 -14.32 -11.60
CA LYS A 192 5.33 -15.34 -10.91
C LYS A 192 4.25 -14.75 -10.01
N PHE A 193 4.39 -13.47 -9.64
CA PHE A 193 3.49 -12.78 -8.73
C PHE A 193 2.48 -11.88 -9.45
N ARG A 194 2.62 -11.66 -10.77
CA ARG A 194 1.69 -10.84 -11.57
C ARG A 194 0.23 -11.31 -11.48
N PRO A 195 -0.09 -12.62 -11.49
CA PRO A 195 -1.48 -13.09 -11.29
C PRO A 195 -2.15 -12.61 -10.01
N PHE A 196 -1.38 -12.29 -8.97
CA PHE A 196 -1.93 -11.82 -7.70
C PHE A 196 -2.38 -10.35 -7.73
N TYR A 197 -2.13 -9.61 -8.82
CA TYR A 197 -2.79 -8.32 -9.02
C TYR A 197 -4.29 -8.49 -9.28
N ARG A 198 -4.68 -9.42 -10.16
CA ARG A 198 -6.10 -9.64 -10.54
C ARG A 198 -6.82 -10.59 -9.59
N LEU A 199 -6.13 -11.64 -9.11
CA LEU A 199 -6.73 -12.72 -8.31
C LEU A 199 -7.96 -13.36 -8.98
N ASP A 200 -7.97 -13.36 -10.30
CA ASP A 200 -9.06 -13.84 -11.13
C ASP A 200 -8.56 -15.03 -11.95
N GLY A 201 -9.26 -16.16 -11.86
CA GLY A 201 -8.90 -17.38 -12.59
C GLY A 201 -9.30 -17.34 -14.06
N GLU A 202 -10.18 -16.41 -14.43
CA GLU A 202 -10.66 -16.20 -15.80
C GLU A 202 -9.93 -15.04 -16.50
N ASP A 203 -8.94 -14.42 -15.85
CA ASP A 203 -8.15 -13.36 -16.49
C ASP A 203 -7.27 -13.94 -17.60
N GLU A 204 -7.38 -13.37 -18.80
CA GLU A 204 -6.71 -13.87 -20.00
C GLU A 204 -5.19 -13.69 -19.95
N GLU A 205 -4.71 -12.59 -19.35
CA GLU A 205 -3.30 -12.24 -19.33
C GLU A 205 -2.61 -12.73 -18.06
N TYR A 206 -3.31 -12.66 -16.91
CA TYR A 206 -2.75 -12.98 -15.60
C TYR A 206 -3.61 -13.99 -14.82
N PRO A 207 -3.83 -15.21 -15.34
CA PRO A 207 -4.70 -16.19 -14.71
C PRO A 207 -4.18 -16.62 -13.34
N CYS A 208 -5.01 -16.49 -12.31
CA CYS A 208 -4.69 -16.87 -10.94
C CYS A 208 -5.32 -18.22 -10.58
N LYS A 209 -4.55 -19.12 -9.95
CA LYS A 209 -5.11 -20.37 -9.44
C LYS A 209 -6.12 -20.09 -8.34
N LEU A 210 -7.25 -20.80 -8.37
CA LEU A 210 -8.32 -20.65 -7.37
C LEU A 210 -7.83 -20.86 -5.93
N GLU A 211 -6.87 -21.76 -5.72
CA GLU A 211 -6.27 -21.98 -4.40
C GLU A 211 -5.49 -20.75 -3.93
N ASP A 212 -4.65 -20.15 -4.78
CA ASP A 212 -3.88 -18.96 -4.44
C ASP A 212 -4.80 -17.75 -4.20
N ALA A 213 -5.85 -17.59 -5.01
CA ALA A 213 -6.85 -16.55 -4.82
C ALA A 213 -7.61 -16.71 -3.48
N ARG A 214 -7.92 -17.95 -3.07
CA ARG A 214 -8.50 -18.26 -1.75
C ARG A 214 -7.52 -17.92 -0.62
N ILE A 215 -6.23 -18.26 -0.76
CA ILE A 215 -5.21 -17.90 0.24
C ILE A 215 -5.19 -16.39 0.46
N TRP A 216 -5.17 -15.58 -0.61
CA TRP A 216 -5.23 -14.12 -0.46
C TRP A 216 -6.53 -13.69 0.22
N ARG A 217 -7.68 -14.13 -0.30
CA ARG A 217 -9.02 -13.71 0.17
C ARG A 217 -9.20 -14.01 1.66
N ASP A 218 -8.85 -15.21 2.11
CA ASP A 218 -9.10 -15.64 3.48
C ASP A 218 -8.19 -14.87 4.47
N ASN A 219 -6.94 -14.59 4.08
CA ASN A 219 -6.02 -13.79 4.90
C ASN A 219 -6.40 -12.29 4.91
N PHE A 220 -6.82 -11.74 3.77
CA PHE A 220 -7.34 -10.37 3.68
C PHE A 220 -8.60 -10.21 4.53
N TRP A 221 -9.56 -11.14 4.41
CA TRP A 221 -10.79 -11.11 5.18
C TRP A 221 -10.52 -11.25 6.69
N TYR A 222 -9.66 -12.18 7.10
CA TYR A 222 -9.24 -12.32 8.49
C TYR A 222 -8.66 -11.00 9.03
N PHE A 223 -7.77 -10.35 8.27
CA PHE A 223 -7.20 -9.08 8.68
C PHE A 223 -8.24 -7.96 8.80
N VAL A 224 -9.17 -7.86 7.83
CA VAL A 224 -10.27 -6.89 7.86
C VAL A 224 -11.19 -7.11 9.06
N GLN A 225 -11.56 -8.35 9.37
CA GLN A 225 -12.34 -8.69 10.57
C GLN A 225 -11.60 -8.26 11.83
N LYS A 226 -10.29 -8.52 11.90
CA LYS A 226 -9.47 -8.18 13.06
C LYS A 226 -9.35 -6.66 13.28
N VAL A 227 -9.16 -5.89 12.20
CA VAL A 227 -9.13 -4.42 12.25
C VAL A 227 -10.49 -3.86 12.68
N THR A 228 -11.58 -4.42 12.17
CA THR A 228 -12.95 -4.06 12.55
C THR A 228 -13.19 -4.33 14.04
N TYR A 229 -12.83 -5.53 14.51
CA TYR A 229 -12.93 -5.90 15.93
C TYR A 229 -12.15 -4.95 16.83
N ALA A 230 -10.92 -4.59 16.45
CA ALA A 230 -10.09 -3.65 17.20
C ALA A 230 -10.74 -2.27 17.28
N ALA A 231 -11.28 -1.78 16.15
CA ALA A 231 -11.94 -0.50 16.08
C ALA A 231 -13.18 -0.49 16.99
N GLU A 232 -14.03 -1.51 16.92
CA GLU A 232 -15.24 -1.64 17.73
C GLU A 232 -14.95 -1.78 19.22
N SER A 233 -14.00 -2.64 19.57
CA SER A 233 -13.62 -2.92 20.98
C SER A 233 -12.97 -1.73 21.67
N SER A 234 -12.34 -0.83 20.90
CA SER A 234 -11.71 0.38 21.45
C SER A 234 -12.71 1.48 21.84
N ARG A 235 -14.01 1.32 21.50
CA ARG A 235 -15.05 2.29 21.85
C ARG A 235 -15.38 2.21 23.36
N LYS A 236 -15.45 3.36 24.02
CA LYS A 236 -15.90 3.45 25.42
C LYS A 236 -17.38 3.08 25.51
N LYS A 237 -17.74 2.23 26.48
CA LYS A 237 -19.11 1.73 26.69
C LYS A 237 -20.13 2.85 26.96
N ASP A 238 -19.71 3.95 27.58
CA ASP A 238 -20.61 5.05 27.98
C ASP A 238 -21.10 5.93 26.82
N ASP A 239 -20.55 5.77 25.60
CA ASP A 239 -20.93 6.52 24.40
C ASP A 239 -22.01 5.82 23.54
N ALA A 240 -22.46 4.61 23.94
CA ALA A 240 -23.21 3.68 23.10
C ALA A 240 -24.56 4.20 22.51
N PRO A 241 -25.39 5.00 23.20
CA PRO A 241 -26.71 5.37 22.66
C PRO A 241 -26.67 6.50 21.61
N LYS A 242 -25.53 7.18 21.43
CA LYS A 242 -25.46 8.47 20.69
C LYS A 242 -24.50 8.51 19.49
N LYS A 243 -23.75 7.45 19.18
CA LYS A 243 -22.71 7.50 18.12
C LYS A 243 -23.09 6.76 16.84
N LYS A 244 -22.86 7.44 15.71
CA LYS A 244 -22.96 6.90 14.35
C LYS A 244 -21.94 5.78 14.11
N ARG A 245 -22.27 4.88 13.19
CA ARG A 245 -21.37 3.85 12.65
C ARG A 245 -20.17 4.52 11.97
N ARG A 246 -18.97 3.98 12.17
CA ARG A 246 -17.78 4.37 11.41
C ARG A 246 -17.60 3.45 10.22
N ARG A 247 -17.04 3.95 9.12
CA ARG A 247 -16.74 3.18 7.92
C ARG A 247 -15.27 2.77 7.90
N LEU A 248 -14.99 1.56 7.44
CA LEU A 248 -13.63 1.10 7.23
C LEU A 248 -13.02 1.87 6.05
N VAL A 249 -11.78 2.32 6.21
CA VAL A 249 -10.96 2.86 5.13
C VAL A 249 -9.85 1.85 4.82
N LEU A 250 -9.84 1.35 3.59
CA LEU A 250 -8.79 0.49 3.05
C LEU A 250 -7.97 1.26 2.02
N LYS A 251 -6.69 0.90 1.90
CA LYS A 251 -5.82 1.51 0.91
C LYS A 251 -4.71 0.55 0.57
N SER A 252 -4.63 0.11 -0.67
CA SER A 252 -3.42 -0.48 -1.22
C SER A 252 -3.41 -0.22 -2.74
N PRO A 253 -2.27 0.15 -3.35
CA PRO A 253 -2.17 0.34 -4.80
C PRO A 253 -2.75 -0.81 -5.62
N VAL A 254 -2.53 -2.05 -5.16
CA VAL A 254 -2.98 -3.29 -5.80
C VAL A 254 -4.51 -3.39 -5.90
N HIS A 255 -5.24 -2.69 -5.03
CA HIS A 255 -6.71 -2.68 -5.06
C HIS A 255 -7.27 -2.03 -6.33
N MET A 256 -6.48 -1.21 -7.03
CA MET A 256 -6.88 -0.67 -8.34
C MET A 256 -7.07 -1.79 -9.37
N ALA A 257 -6.28 -2.88 -9.29
CA ALA A 257 -6.45 -4.05 -10.15
C ALA A 257 -7.48 -5.07 -9.62
N ARG A 258 -8.09 -4.80 -8.46
CA ARG A 258 -9.02 -5.70 -7.76
C ARG A 258 -10.38 -5.04 -7.51
N ILE A 259 -10.72 -3.97 -8.23
CA ILE A 259 -11.98 -3.25 -7.99
C ILE A 259 -13.18 -4.18 -8.16
N LYS A 260 -13.18 -5.03 -9.20
CA LYS A 260 -14.22 -6.04 -9.41
C LYS A 260 -14.35 -7.02 -8.26
N LEU A 261 -13.23 -7.54 -7.75
CA LEU A 261 -13.23 -8.44 -6.60
C LEU A 261 -13.74 -7.73 -5.34
N LEU A 262 -13.25 -6.53 -5.05
CA LEU A 262 -13.62 -5.76 -3.86
C LEU A 262 -15.08 -5.28 -3.93
N ALA A 263 -15.60 -4.94 -5.10
CA ALA A 263 -17.00 -4.59 -5.29
C ALA A 263 -17.94 -5.79 -5.04
N ARG A 264 -17.49 -7.02 -5.35
CA ARG A 264 -18.22 -8.25 -5.00
C ARG A 264 -18.17 -8.55 -3.50
N MET A 265 -17.00 -8.36 -2.87
CA MET A 265 -16.84 -8.55 -1.42
C MET A 265 -17.58 -7.50 -0.60
N PHE A 266 -17.64 -6.27 -1.11
CA PHE A 266 -18.25 -5.11 -0.49
C PHE A 266 -19.16 -4.38 -1.49
N PRO A 267 -20.42 -4.83 -1.63
CA PRO A 267 -21.37 -4.27 -2.61
C PRO A 267 -21.59 -2.76 -2.53
N LYS A 268 -21.38 -2.13 -1.37
CA LYS A 268 -21.54 -0.68 -1.17
C LYS A 268 -20.21 0.06 -1.05
N ALA A 269 -19.08 -0.59 -1.37
CA ALA A 269 -17.77 0.06 -1.32
C ALA A 269 -17.71 1.27 -2.24
N GLN A 270 -17.06 2.33 -1.79
CA GLN A 270 -16.79 3.53 -2.57
C GLN A 270 -15.29 3.62 -2.83
N PHE A 271 -14.92 3.97 -4.06
CA PHE A 271 -13.54 3.96 -4.52
C PHE A 271 -13.03 5.38 -4.76
N LEU A 272 -11.90 5.71 -4.14
CA LEU A 272 -11.18 6.97 -4.36
C LEU A 272 -9.96 6.67 -5.21
N VAL A 273 -10.00 7.01 -6.50
CA VAL A 273 -8.97 6.66 -7.50
C VAL A 273 -8.00 7.83 -7.63
N CYS A 274 -6.85 7.75 -6.95
CA CYS A 274 -5.79 8.75 -7.08
C CYS A 274 -5.00 8.55 -8.37
N HIS A 275 -4.80 9.63 -9.12
CA HIS A 275 -4.00 9.62 -10.34
C HIS A 275 -3.06 10.82 -10.41
N ARG A 276 -1.92 10.63 -11.07
CA ARG A 276 -0.88 11.66 -11.27
C ARG A 276 -0.28 11.49 -12.66
N HIS A 277 0.32 12.57 -13.18
CA HIS A 277 1.01 12.55 -14.47
C HIS A 277 1.97 11.34 -14.55
N PRO A 278 1.92 10.52 -15.62
CA PRO A 278 2.68 9.27 -15.70
C PRO A 278 4.21 9.48 -15.58
N TYR A 279 4.79 10.48 -16.27
CA TYR A 279 6.23 10.78 -16.13
C TYR A 279 6.68 11.04 -14.69
N GLU A 280 5.99 11.94 -13.97
CA GLU A 280 6.32 12.26 -12.58
C GLU A 280 6.17 11.04 -11.67
N THR A 281 5.18 10.19 -11.97
CA THR A 281 4.91 8.99 -11.19
C THR A 281 6.00 7.95 -11.39
N PHE A 282 6.41 7.67 -12.64
CA PHE A 282 7.53 6.78 -12.95
C PHE A 282 8.79 7.22 -12.24
N GLN A 283 9.15 8.50 -12.40
CA GLN A 283 10.35 9.07 -11.80
C GLN A 283 10.33 8.96 -10.27
N SER A 284 9.19 9.26 -9.64
CA SER A 284 9.04 9.10 -8.19
C SER A 284 9.04 7.65 -7.74
N ALA A 285 8.47 6.72 -8.52
CA ALA A 285 8.42 5.31 -8.17
C ALA A 285 9.81 4.70 -8.21
N ALA A 286 10.59 5.03 -9.24
CA ALA A 286 11.94 4.54 -9.40
C ALA A 286 12.90 5.08 -8.33
N ASN A 287 12.77 6.37 -7.96
CA ASN A 287 13.49 6.92 -6.81
C ASN A 287 13.08 6.28 -5.48
N MET A 288 11.79 5.96 -5.28
CA MET A 288 11.34 5.22 -4.10
C MET A 288 11.96 3.82 -4.06
N ALA A 289 11.93 3.10 -5.18
CA ALA A 289 12.47 1.76 -5.29
C ALA A 289 13.96 1.74 -4.92
N ASP A 290 14.74 2.68 -5.46
CA ASP A 290 16.15 2.83 -5.09
C ASP A 290 16.34 3.10 -3.59
N LYS A 291 15.50 3.91 -2.96
CA LYS A 291 15.65 4.26 -1.52
C LYS A 291 15.20 3.16 -0.58
N TYR A 292 14.19 2.37 -0.94
CA TYR A 292 13.50 1.49 0.01
C TYR A 292 13.69 0.00 -0.26
N TYR A 293 13.65 -0.45 -1.51
CA TYR A 293 13.54 -1.89 -1.80
C TYR A 293 14.75 -2.70 -1.32
N TRP A 294 15.94 -2.10 -1.26
CA TRP A 294 17.15 -2.76 -0.73
C TRP A 294 16.99 -3.28 0.70
N SER A 295 16.21 -2.58 1.53
CA SER A 295 15.91 -2.99 2.90
C SER A 295 14.94 -4.18 2.98
N CYS A 296 14.24 -4.50 1.88
CA CYS A 296 13.23 -5.55 1.81
C CYS A 296 13.76 -6.86 1.18
N PHE A 297 14.81 -6.81 0.36
CA PHE A 297 15.24 -7.96 -0.43
C PHE A 297 15.70 -9.16 0.42
N LEU A 298 15.31 -10.36 0.01
CA LEU A 298 15.96 -11.61 0.40
C LEU A 298 16.72 -12.23 -0.79
N GLN A 299 16.54 -11.63 -1.96
CA GLN A 299 17.22 -11.92 -3.22
C GLN A 299 17.54 -10.57 -3.87
N ALA A 300 18.81 -10.28 -4.16
CA ALA A 300 19.17 -9.02 -4.80
C ALA A 300 18.68 -8.99 -6.26
N PRO A 301 18.22 -7.85 -6.80
CA PRO A 301 17.97 -7.72 -8.22
C PRO A 301 19.27 -7.92 -9.03
N ARG A 302 19.17 -8.45 -10.25
CA ARG A 302 20.32 -8.65 -11.15
C ARG A 302 20.88 -7.32 -11.63
N ASN A 303 19.97 -6.40 -11.94
CA ASN A 303 20.26 -5.09 -12.50
C ASN A 303 19.10 -4.14 -12.21
N ARG A 304 19.22 -2.89 -12.68
CA ARG A 304 18.20 -1.86 -12.47
C ARG A 304 16.97 -2.13 -13.32
N GLU A 305 17.16 -2.69 -14.50
CA GLU A 305 16.13 -2.93 -15.50
C GLU A 305 15.03 -3.85 -14.95
N GLU A 306 15.36 -4.82 -14.09
CA GLU A 306 14.35 -5.64 -13.39
C GLU A 306 13.41 -4.82 -12.49
N ILE A 307 13.95 -3.81 -11.79
CA ILE A 307 13.15 -2.95 -10.91
C ILE A 307 12.33 -1.96 -11.74
N GLU A 308 12.88 -1.46 -12.85
CA GLU A 308 12.13 -0.63 -13.78
C GLU A 308 11.01 -1.41 -14.47
N GLU A 309 11.27 -2.65 -14.88
CA GLU A 309 10.27 -3.55 -15.44
C GLU A 309 9.13 -3.79 -14.46
N PHE A 310 9.44 -4.04 -13.18
CA PHE A 310 8.43 -4.15 -12.13
C PHE A 310 7.56 -2.89 -12.02
N ILE A 311 8.16 -1.69 -12.05
CA ILE A 311 7.42 -0.42 -12.00
C ILE A 311 6.54 -0.27 -13.25
N PHE A 312 7.09 -0.54 -14.44
CA PHE A 312 6.33 -0.47 -15.68
C PHE A 312 5.14 -1.43 -15.69
N ARG A 313 5.36 -2.71 -15.35
CA ARG A 313 4.32 -3.73 -15.28
C ARG A 313 3.25 -3.38 -14.28
N GLN A 314 3.62 -2.86 -13.12
CA GLN A 314 2.66 -2.38 -12.14
C GLN A 314 1.79 -1.26 -12.72
N GLY A 315 2.38 -0.29 -13.44
CA GLY A 315 1.61 0.75 -14.11
C GLY A 315 0.66 0.24 -15.19
N GLU A 316 1.08 -0.73 -16.00
CA GLU A 316 0.24 -1.39 -17.01
C GLU A 316 -0.93 -2.13 -16.35
N ILE A 317 -0.62 -3.10 -15.49
CA ILE A 317 -1.60 -3.99 -14.88
C ILE A 317 -2.66 -3.20 -14.11
N LEU A 318 -2.27 -2.21 -13.29
CA LEU A 318 -3.23 -1.45 -12.49
C LEU A 318 -4.23 -0.65 -13.36
N HIS A 319 -3.77 -0.04 -14.44
CA HIS A 319 -4.62 0.82 -15.27
C HIS A 319 -5.46 0.03 -16.27
N ASP A 320 -4.89 -1.02 -16.86
CA ASP A 320 -5.63 -1.90 -17.76
C ASP A 320 -6.74 -2.64 -16.99
N ALA A 321 -6.45 -3.10 -15.77
CA ALA A 321 -7.43 -3.71 -14.88
C ALA A 321 -8.53 -2.72 -14.45
N TYR A 322 -8.17 -1.48 -14.08
CA TYR A 322 -9.15 -0.46 -13.73
C TYR A 322 -10.09 -0.15 -14.90
N GLU A 323 -9.55 0.01 -16.11
CA GLU A 323 -10.37 0.23 -17.29
C GLU A 323 -11.32 -0.94 -17.57
N LYS A 324 -10.81 -2.18 -17.46
CA LYS A 324 -11.63 -3.38 -17.64
C LYS A 324 -12.75 -3.43 -16.61
N ASP A 325 -12.44 -3.20 -15.34
CA ASP A 325 -13.42 -3.22 -14.25
C ASP A 325 -14.47 -2.09 -14.39
N LEU A 326 -14.11 -0.92 -14.93
CA LEU A 326 -15.07 0.15 -15.27
C LEU A 326 -16.07 -0.26 -16.35
N LYS A 327 -15.68 -1.13 -17.28
CA LYS A 327 -16.56 -1.64 -18.35
C LYS A 327 -17.41 -2.82 -17.88
N ASP A 328 -16.86 -3.66 -17.01
CA ASP A 328 -17.48 -4.91 -16.54
C ASP A 328 -18.54 -4.69 -15.45
N ILE A 329 -18.59 -3.51 -14.81
CA ILE A 329 -19.45 -3.25 -13.64
C ILE A 329 -20.30 -2.00 -13.90
N ASP A 330 -21.55 -2.23 -14.29
CA ASP A 330 -22.49 -1.18 -14.71
C ASP A 330 -22.70 -0.08 -13.65
N ASP A 331 -22.75 -0.44 -12.36
CA ASP A 331 -23.01 0.48 -11.25
C ASP A 331 -21.75 1.02 -10.56
N LEU A 332 -20.56 0.80 -11.16
CA LEU A 332 -19.30 1.22 -10.55
C LEU A 332 -19.09 2.74 -10.61
N THR A 333 -19.50 3.39 -11.70
CA THR A 333 -19.23 4.82 -11.95
C THR A 333 -19.72 5.74 -10.80
N PRO A 334 -20.96 5.60 -10.27
CA PRO A 334 -21.41 6.38 -9.11
C PRO A 334 -20.60 6.14 -7.83
N ARG A 335 -19.97 4.96 -7.71
CA ARG A 335 -19.18 4.54 -6.54
C ARG A 335 -17.73 5.00 -6.61
N VAL A 336 -17.27 5.50 -7.76
CA VAL A 336 -15.89 5.91 -8.01
C VAL A 336 -15.77 7.43 -8.00
N MET A 337 -14.75 7.97 -7.33
CA MET A 337 -14.33 9.36 -7.49
C MET A 337 -12.84 9.42 -7.82
N GLU A 338 -12.52 10.03 -8.95
CA GLU A 338 -11.14 10.28 -9.37
C GLU A 338 -10.59 11.51 -8.64
N ILE A 339 -9.34 11.39 -8.18
CA ILE A 339 -8.66 12.40 -7.36
C ILE A 339 -7.33 12.76 -8.04
N PRO A 340 -7.28 13.86 -8.80
CA PRO A 340 -6.03 14.33 -9.38
C PRO A 340 -5.04 14.72 -8.30
N PHE A 341 -3.81 14.23 -8.37
CA PHE A 341 -2.75 14.53 -7.41
C PHE A 341 -2.54 16.03 -7.23
N LYS A 342 -2.58 16.80 -8.32
CA LYS A 342 -2.44 18.26 -8.29
C LYS A 342 -3.52 18.94 -7.45
N GLU A 343 -4.76 18.48 -7.57
CA GLU A 343 -5.88 19.03 -6.78
C GLU A 343 -5.72 18.69 -5.29
N LEU A 344 -5.40 17.43 -4.98
CA LEU A 344 -5.18 16.98 -3.61
C LEU A 344 -4.02 17.73 -2.94
N ASP A 345 -2.97 18.00 -3.70
CA ASP A 345 -1.75 18.64 -3.22
C ASP A 345 -1.89 20.16 -3.04
N GLU A 346 -2.50 20.85 -4.00
CA GLU A 346 -2.69 22.31 -3.95
C GLU A 346 -3.90 22.72 -3.09
N LYS A 347 -4.96 21.90 -3.09
CA LYS A 347 -6.26 22.22 -2.47
C LYS A 347 -6.84 21.03 -1.70
N PRO A 348 -6.12 20.47 -0.71
CA PRO A 348 -6.53 19.27 0.03
C PRO A 348 -7.89 19.41 0.73
N LEU A 349 -8.17 20.55 1.36
CA LEU A 349 -9.44 20.77 2.07
C LEU A 349 -10.66 20.80 1.14
N GLN A 350 -10.51 21.39 -0.05
CA GLN A 350 -11.56 21.41 -1.06
C GLN A 350 -11.79 20.02 -1.65
N THR A 351 -10.70 19.28 -1.86
CA THR A 351 -10.76 17.88 -2.31
C THR A 351 -11.55 17.02 -1.30
N LEU A 352 -11.27 17.17 0.01
CA LEU A 352 -12.01 16.49 1.07
C LEU A 352 -13.49 16.91 1.09
N GLU A 353 -13.79 18.20 0.97
CA GLU A 353 -15.18 18.68 0.91
C GLU A 353 -15.95 18.03 -0.25
N LYS A 354 -15.35 17.93 -1.44
CA LYS A 354 -15.95 17.23 -2.59
C LYS A 354 -16.19 15.75 -2.32
N ILE A 355 -15.23 15.05 -1.71
CA ILE A 355 -15.37 13.64 -1.34
C ILE A 355 -16.55 13.44 -0.39
N TYR A 356 -16.60 14.25 0.68
CA TYR A 356 -17.69 14.18 1.67
C TYR A 356 -19.05 14.46 1.06
N ASN A 357 -19.14 15.45 0.16
CA ASN A 357 -20.39 15.79 -0.53
C ASN A 357 -20.83 14.70 -1.50
N LYS A 358 -19.91 14.15 -2.32
CA LYS A 358 -20.23 13.12 -3.32
C LYS A 358 -20.77 11.84 -2.69
N PHE A 359 -20.16 11.41 -1.59
CA PHE A 359 -20.51 10.15 -0.93
C PHE A 359 -21.39 10.33 0.31
N GLU A 360 -21.86 11.56 0.54
CA GLU A 360 -22.70 11.95 1.67
C GLU A 360 -22.13 11.49 3.03
N PHE A 361 -20.81 11.56 3.19
CA PHE A 361 -20.18 11.29 4.47
C PHE A 361 -20.63 12.35 5.48
N LYS A 362 -21.19 11.91 6.60
CA LYS A 362 -21.70 12.81 7.65
C LYS A 362 -20.78 12.76 8.87
N PRO A 363 -19.83 13.71 9.01
CA PRO A 363 -19.05 13.83 10.23
C PRO A 363 -19.96 14.13 11.42
N ARG A 364 -19.38 14.26 12.63
CA ARG A 364 -20.14 14.58 13.85
C ARG A 364 -21.01 15.85 13.70
N LYS A 365 -20.62 16.78 12.81
CA LYS A 365 -21.49 17.84 12.25
C LYS A 365 -21.97 17.42 10.86
N GLU A 366 -23.22 17.74 10.49
CA GLU A 366 -23.87 17.21 9.26
C GLU A 366 -23.18 17.58 7.93
N LYS A 367 -22.24 18.55 7.92
CA LYS A 367 -21.45 18.97 6.76
C LYS A 367 -19.96 18.96 7.10
N TYR A 368 -19.10 18.70 6.11
CA TYR A 368 -17.64 18.72 6.28
C TYR A 368 -17.13 20.12 6.68
N LYS A 369 -17.58 21.16 5.98
CA LYS A 369 -17.18 22.55 6.28
C LYS A 369 -17.67 22.98 7.67
N GLY A 370 -16.76 23.49 8.49
CA GLY A 370 -16.96 23.87 9.89
C GLY A 370 -16.98 22.69 10.87
N SER A 371 -16.69 21.47 10.41
CA SER A 371 -16.64 20.27 11.26
C SER A 371 -15.32 20.11 12.01
N ASP A 372 -15.32 19.18 12.98
CA ASP A 372 -14.10 18.71 13.64
C ASP A 372 -13.14 18.04 12.64
N ALA A 373 -13.67 17.33 11.64
CA ALA A 373 -12.88 16.71 10.58
C ALA A 373 -12.08 17.76 9.78
N GLU A 374 -12.71 18.85 9.35
CA GLU A 374 -12.02 19.93 8.64
C GLU A 374 -10.98 20.61 9.55
N THR A 375 -11.30 20.78 10.84
CA THR A 375 -10.37 21.39 11.80
C THR A 375 -9.11 20.54 11.97
N LYS A 376 -9.27 19.22 12.12
CA LYS A 376 -8.15 18.28 12.20
C LYS A 376 -7.35 18.22 10.91
N ALA A 377 -8.01 18.21 9.75
CA ALA A 377 -7.35 18.26 8.46
C ALA A 377 -6.52 19.54 8.30
N LYS A 378 -7.07 20.71 8.64
CA LYS A 378 -6.35 22.00 8.68
C LYS A 378 -5.12 21.93 9.58
N ALA A 379 -5.28 21.47 10.82
CA ALA A 379 -4.18 21.35 11.77
C ALA A 379 -3.08 20.40 11.28
N TYR A 380 -3.44 19.28 10.63
CA TYR A 380 -2.48 18.38 10.01
C TYR A 380 -1.72 19.04 8.86
N ILE A 381 -2.42 19.68 7.92
CA ILE A 381 -1.83 20.40 6.78
C ILE A 381 -0.88 21.50 7.27
N GLU A 382 -1.27 22.23 8.31
CA GLU A 382 -0.49 23.32 8.89
C GLU A 382 0.61 22.85 9.85
N SER A 383 0.67 21.56 10.15
CA SER A 383 1.66 21.00 11.06
C SER A 383 3.08 21.20 10.52
N SER A 384 4.03 21.38 11.43
CA SER A 384 5.45 21.51 11.08
C SER A 384 5.98 20.31 10.29
N ALA A 385 5.44 19.11 10.54
CA ALA A 385 5.80 17.91 9.80
C ALA A 385 5.45 18.00 8.31
N LEU A 386 4.30 18.56 7.94
CA LEU A 386 3.92 18.77 6.54
C LEU A 386 4.50 20.05 5.94
N LYS A 387 4.63 21.13 6.72
CA LYS A 387 5.29 22.37 6.25
C LYS A 387 6.77 22.16 5.92
N ASN A 388 7.45 21.29 6.67
CA ASN A 388 8.85 20.92 6.42
C ASN A 388 9.00 19.76 5.43
N PHE A 389 7.89 19.18 4.95
CA PHE A 389 7.91 18.10 3.98
C PHE A 389 8.44 18.63 2.63
N LYS A 390 9.66 18.24 2.29
CA LYS A 390 10.22 18.51 0.97
C LYS A 390 9.92 17.35 0.04
N LYS A 391 9.11 17.62 -0.99
CA LYS A 391 8.98 16.71 -2.13
C LYS A 391 10.37 16.45 -2.71
N ASN A 392 10.62 15.22 -3.16
CA ASN A 392 11.85 14.92 -3.88
C ASN A 392 11.90 15.84 -5.12
N ALA A 393 12.86 16.74 -5.17
CA ALA A 393 13.20 17.48 -6.37
C ALA A 393 14.06 16.58 -7.23
N PHE A 394 13.60 16.24 -8.43
CA PHE A 394 14.38 15.44 -9.36
C PHE A 394 15.31 16.36 -10.14
N ALA A 395 16.62 16.15 -10.00
CA ALA A 395 17.66 17.01 -10.56
C ALA A 395 17.73 16.96 -12.10
N ALA A 396 17.17 15.92 -12.72
CA ALA A 396 17.17 15.71 -14.16
C ALA A 396 15.77 15.32 -14.65
N ASP A 397 15.40 15.81 -15.84
CA ASP A 397 14.20 15.37 -16.55
C ASP A 397 14.41 13.93 -17.08
N LEU A 398 13.32 13.20 -17.30
CA LEU A 398 13.39 11.86 -17.88
C LEU A 398 13.94 11.93 -19.32
N SER A 399 14.79 10.96 -19.67
CA SER A 399 15.31 10.85 -21.04
C SER A 399 14.17 10.71 -22.05
N ARG A 400 14.37 11.19 -23.29
CA ARG A 400 13.38 11.00 -24.38
C ARG A 400 13.06 9.52 -24.60
N ALA A 401 14.05 8.63 -24.48
CA ALA A 401 13.84 7.18 -24.62
C ALA A 401 12.90 6.65 -23.52
N THR A 402 13.15 7.01 -22.26
CA THR A 402 12.29 6.64 -21.13
C THR A 402 10.87 7.19 -21.30
N LYS A 403 10.72 8.45 -21.72
CA LYS A 403 9.39 9.02 -21.96
C LYS A 403 8.64 8.31 -23.09
N ARG A 404 9.32 7.90 -24.18
CA ARG A 404 8.70 7.09 -25.25
C ARG A 404 8.19 5.76 -24.71
N GLU A 405 8.97 5.11 -23.85
CA GLU A 405 8.57 3.84 -23.25
C GLU A 405 7.37 4.00 -22.31
N ILE A 406 7.36 5.07 -21.49
CA ILE A 406 6.19 5.43 -20.67
C ILE A 406 4.95 5.67 -21.55
N ASN A 407 5.08 6.41 -22.67
CA ASN A 407 3.97 6.64 -23.60
C ASN A 407 3.41 5.37 -24.22
N ARG A 408 4.28 4.39 -24.50
CA ARG A 408 3.95 3.12 -25.12
C ARG A 408 3.25 2.20 -24.12
N ARG A 409 3.88 1.97 -22.97
CA ARG A 409 3.43 1.02 -21.95
C ARG A 409 2.25 1.54 -21.16
N TRP A 410 2.31 2.79 -20.69
CA TRP A 410 1.25 3.39 -19.87
C TRP A 410 0.21 4.13 -20.71
N ARG A 411 -0.02 3.69 -21.96
CA ARG A 411 -0.98 4.31 -22.88
C ARG A 411 -2.40 4.41 -22.29
N THR A 412 -2.82 3.38 -21.55
CA THR A 412 -4.13 3.32 -20.90
C THR A 412 -4.25 4.36 -19.80
N TRP A 413 -3.20 4.54 -19.00
CA TRP A 413 -3.11 5.60 -18.00
C TRP A 413 -3.29 6.99 -18.62
N PHE A 414 -2.53 7.31 -19.68
CA PHE A 414 -2.66 8.61 -20.35
C PHE A 414 -4.09 8.87 -20.84
N ARG A 415 -4.73 7.85 -21.42
CA ARG A 415 -6.10 7.98 -21.95
C ARG A 415 -7.15 8.07 -20.86
N LEU A 416 -7.06 7.25 -19.81
CA LEU A 416 -8.05 7.20 -18.72
C LEU A 416 -8.21 8.54 -18.04
N PHE A 417 -7.10 9.25 -17.81
CA PHE A 417 -7.07 10.49 -17.03
C PHE A 417 -6.69 11.72 -17.85
N ASP A 418 -6.81 11.64 -19.17
CA ASP A 418 -6.58 12.73 -20.13
C ASP A 418 -5.25 13.48 -19.93
N TYR A 419 -4.16 12.72 -19.79
CA TYR A 419 -2.82 13.30 -19.71
C TYR A 419 -2.21 13.49 -21.11
N THR A 420 -1.51 14.61 -21.29
CA THR A 420 -0.79 14.88 -22.53
C THR A 420 0.53 14.12 -22.61
N LYS A 421 0.87 13.68 -23.82
CA LYS A 421 2.19 13.09 -24.14
C LYS A 421 3.16 14.21 -24.52
N PHE A 422 4.46 13.95 -24.35
CA PHE A 422 5.52 14.92 -24.67
C PHE A 422 5.79 15.02 -26.18
#